data_AF-A0A1M6TCW2-F1
#
_entry.id   AF-A0A1M6TCW2-F1
#
_cell.length_a   1.000
_cell.length_b   1.000
_cell.length_c   1.000
_cell.angle_alpha   90.00
_cell.angle_beta   90.00
_cell.angle_gamma   90.00
#
_symmetry.space_group_name_H-M   'P 1'
#
loop_
_entity.id
_entity.type
_entity.pdbx_description
1 polymer ?
#
loop_
_entity_poly.entity_id
_entity_poly.type
_entity_poly.pdbx_seq_one_letter_code
_entity_poly.pdbx_strand_id
1 'polypeptide(L)'
;MSSKKMNIRKSLAFATVSTSLAMVACDFSADTTVKASDDPVPGPVSELPEGAFLQVNVLEDLPNCTVSREGKSAYVNISNSVYVCSNERWTKASVTVDPIVPPEEISSSSGDIVPETSSSGLEPPPPPPPFGTCFTTWYGGYGEYWIDTGFDNDYGNAGYWFSYADDSDGGMSTIVWPVPKGNEYSDDAMDPIIDYCGGVCGTYILEAGTLEYDPFVAVGFNLGGYDESGALTVVDASSMGGIRVTYTSEAPVILELGLGEKNDAYLGYDLPVVYLPKAIAPATIAVTWADFKQLGWGTNFITGEDAARTLATIKFKIQGKSGSKGSFNIMAVGAYDESCSGYFPPIPHSSSSYVPPQPMSSSSYIPYYGGFETWYGNEGVYKIETGLDAGGDISGYWYEFNDAVDGGESKIIWPVPKGNEYSDEAMDGIIDYCGGVCGTYQLEQGKMDYNPFVGIAFDIAGPADYWDGPAVAADASAMGGLCIAYTSDFAASLELGLSDDKEAEVGYDIPFASLPKATSVVVKDIPWSSFKQAGWGTGKITGEEAAAMLKSVRFKIQGKDGMTGSFNVMSVGALGGGCSAERYFTVIPTVDVVKLNEKKIDR
;
A
#
# COMPACT_ATOMS: atom_id res chain seq x y z
N MET A 1 28.69 23.86 -69.61
CA MET A 1 30.10 23.66 -69.20
C MET A 1 30.08 22.65 -68.05
N SER A 2 30.38 21.39 -68.36
CA SER A 2 31.62 20.68 -67.95
C SER A 2 31.66 20.41 -66.44
N SER A 3 31.30 19.18 -66.02
CA SER A 3 32.24 18.10 -65.65
C SER A 3 32.86 18.35 -64.27
N LYS A 4 32.91 17.44 -63.29
CA LYS A 4 33.41 16.06 -63.40
C LYS A 4 33.20 15.35 -62.05
N LYS A 5 32.80 14.08 -62.09
CA LYS A 5 32.99 13.08 -61.01
C LYS A 5 34.48 12.79 -60.83
N MET A 6 34.92 12.46 -59.62
CA MET A 6 36.09 11.59 -59.44
C MET A 6 35.99 10.74 -58.16
N ASN A 7 35.78 9.44 -58.35
CA ASN A 7 36.07 8.35 -57.43
C ASN A 7 37.58 8.04 -57.48
N ILE A 8 38.23 7.77 -56.35
CA ILE A 8 39.38 6.86 -56.27
C ILE A 8 39.31 6.02 -54.98
N ARG A 9 39.37 4.70 -55.17
CA ARG A 9 39.54 3.61 -54.19
C ARG A 9 41.04 3.34 -53.92
N LYS A 10 41.35 2.77 -52.73
CA LYS A 10 42.28 1.65 -52.40
C LYS A 10 42.59 1.74 -50.88
N SER A 11 42.18 0.84 -49.98
CA SER A 11 42.44 -0.61 -49.76
C SER A 11 43.77 -0.94 -49.06
N LEU A 12 43.65 -1.91 -48.12
CA LEU A 12 44.60 -2.63 -47.24
C LEU A 12 44.88 -2.05 -45.84
N ALA A 13 45.08 -2.82 -44.76
CA ALA A 13 44.73 -4.19 -44.32
C ALA A 13 45.36 -4.43 -42.91
N PHE A 14 44.82 -5.39 -42.14
CA PHE A 14 45.35 -6.03 -40.90
C PHE A 14 45.49 -5.13 -39.65
N ALA A 15 45.17 -5.56 -38.42
CA ALA A 15 45.22 -6.90 -37.84
C ALA A 15 44.13 -7.14 -36.78
N THR A 16 43.63 -8.37 -36.78
CA THR A 16 42.88 -9.03 -35.71
C THR A 16 43.84 -9.46 -34.60
N VAL A 17 43.47 -9.24 -33.34
CA VAL A 17 44.07 -9.96 -32.20
C VAL A 17 43.02 -10.92 -31.67
N SER A 18 43.27 -12.19 -31.93
CA SER A 18 42.61 -13.34 -31.35
C SER A 18 43.38 -13.73 -30.08
N THR A 19 42.68 -13.93 -28.97
CA THR A 19 43.22 -14.68 -27.82
C THR A 19 42.14 -15.66 -27.37
N SER A 20 42.41 -16.94 -27.62
CA SER A 20 41.63 -18.07 -27.16
C SER A 20 42.40 -18.78 -26.04
N LEU A 21 41.64 -19.15 -25.00
CA LEU A 21 41.72 -20.34 -24.16
C LEU A 21 43.08 -20.86 -23.66
N ALA A 22 43.19 -20.96 -22.34
CA ALA A 22 43.73 -22.14 -21.69
C ALA A 22 42.71 -22.65 -20.67
N MET A 23 42.03 -23.76 -21.01
CA MET A 23 41.34 -24.60 -20.05
C MET A 23 42.36 -25.55 -19.42
N VAL A 24 42.36 -25.68 -18.09
CA VAL A 24 43.06 -26.77 -17.41
C VAL A 24 42.01 -27.76 -16.95
N ALA A 25 42.06 -28.95 -17.56
CA ALA A 25 41.37 -30.15 -17.13
C ALA A 25 42.27 -30.90 -16.14
N CYS A 26 41.67 -31.40 -15.05
CA CYS A 26 42.19 -32.56 -14.33
C CYS A 26 41.06 -33.59 -14.26
N ASP A 27 41.27 -34.70 -14.96
CA ASP A 27 40.45 -35.89 -14.99
C ASP A 27 40.91 -36.87 -13.89
N PHE A 28 40.00 -37.78 -13.55
CA PHE A 28 40.01 -38.80 -12.51
C PHE A 28 41.19 -39.80 -12.60
N SER A 29 41.72 -40.18 -11.44
CA SER A 29 42.25 -41.53 -11.20
C SER A 29 41.78 -42.04 -9.85
N ALA A 30 41.00 -43.11 -9.88
CA ALA A 30 40.79 -44.00 -8.76
C ALA A 30 42.04 -44.86 -8.57
N ASP A 31 42.54 -44.99 -7.34
CA ASP A 31 43.13 -46.24 -6.89
C ASP A 31 42.88 -46.45 -5.39
N THR A 32 42.42 -47.65 -5.08
CA THR A 32 42.05 -48.17 -3.77
C THR A 32 43.27 -48.78 -3.09
N THR A 33 43.62 -48.30 -1.90
CA THR A 33 44.24 -49.16 -0.88
C THR A 33 43.76 -48.80 0.51
N VAL A 34 42.96 -49.71 1.07
CA VAL A 34 42.60 -49.81 2.49
C VAL A 34 43.83 -50.22 3.29
N LYS A 35 44.13 -49.49 4.37
CA LYS A 35 44.68 -50.07 5.60
C LYS A 35 44.08 -49.36 6.82
N ALA A 36 43.45 -50.18 7.66
CA ALA A 36 42.91 -49.85 8.96
C ALA A 36 44.03 -49.62 10.00
N SER A 37 43.78 -48.72 10.96
CA SER A 37 43.92 -49.01 12.39
C SER A 37 43.44 -47.84 13.25
N ASP A 38 42.46 -48.17 14.08
CA ASP A 38 42.30 -47.82 15.51
C ASP A 38 41.96 -46.39 15.95
N ASP A 39 40.77 -46.33 16.57
CA ASP A 39 40.19 -45.27 17.38
C ASP A 39 41.14 -44.69 18.45
N PRO A 40 40.85 -43.47 18.94
CA PRO A 40 40.29 -43.43 20.29
C PRO A 40 39.10 -42.46 20.46
N VAL A 41 38.02 -43.01 21.02
CA VAL A 41 37.12 -42.46 22.07
C VAL A 41 36.65 -41.00 21.95
N PRO A 42 35.33 -40.75 21.76
CA PRO A 42 34.73 -39.45 22.06
C PRO A 42 34.49 -39.30 23.57
N GLY A 43 35.12 -38.27 24.16
CA GLY A 43 34.74 -37.70 25.46
C GLY A 43 33.43 -36.89 25.37
N PRO A 44 32.94 -36.38 26.51
CA PRO A 44 31.52 -36.40 26.86
C PRO A 44 30.67 -35.35 26.14
N VAL A 45 29.41 -35.74 25.92
CA VAL A 45 28.29 -34.89 25.52
C VAL A 45 28.17 -33.75 26.52
N SER A 46 28.38 -32.51 26.06
CA SER A 46 28.10 -31.30 26.80
C SER A 46 26.61 -31.25 27.15
N GLU A 47 26.32 -31.26 28.45
CA GLU A 47 25.00 -31.05 29.01
C GLU A 47 24.46 -29.68 28.55
N LEU A 48 23.25 -29.68 28.00
CA LEU A 48 22.50 -28.45 27.73
C LEU A 48 22.10 -27.80 29.07
N PRO A 49 22.23 -26.47 29.20
CA PRO A 49 21.94 -25.77 30.46
C PRO A 49 20.47 -25.96 30.89
N GLU A 50 20.26 -26.06 32.21
CA GLU A 50 18.92 -26.12 32.81
C GLU A 50 18.10 -24.89 32.37
N GLY A 51 16.97 -25.16 31.70
CA GLY A 51 16.06 -24.13 31.17
C GLY A 51 15.99 -24.06 29.64
N ALA A 52 16.84 -24.77 28.90
CA ALA A 52 16.78 -24.77 27.43
C ALA A 52 15.49 -25.45 26.91
N PHE A 53 14.65 -24.67 26.21
CA PHE A 53 13.48 -25.15 25.50
C PHE A 53 13.90 -25.85 24.21
N LEU A 54 13.56 -27.13 24.06
CA LEU A 54 13.97 -27.93 22.91
C LEU A 54 13.04 -27.67 21.72
N GLN A 55 13.57 -27.18 20.61
CA GLN A 55 12.81 -26.93 19.39
C GLN A 55 13.30 -27.83 18.26
N VAL A 56 12.37 -28.51 17.59
CA VAL A 56 12.67 -29.42 16.47
C VAL A 56 11.68 -29.21 15.31
N ASN A 57 12.07 -29.59 14.09
CA ASN A 57 11.26 -29.32 12.90
C ASN A 57 10.11 -30.32 12.75
N VAL A 58 10.38 -31.62 12.88
CA VAL A 58 9.36 -32.68 12.81
C VAL A 58 9.35 -33.54 14.08
N LEU A 59 8.28 -34.29 14.32
CA LEU A 59 8.12 -35.10 15.54
C LEU A 59 9.22 -36.18 15.69
N GLU A 60 9.72 -36.69 14.56
CA GLU A 60 10.75 -37.73 14.50
C GLU A 60 12.13 -37.21 14.95
N ASP A 61 12.33 -35.90 14.94
CA ASP A 61 13.57 -35.25 15.39
C ASP A 61 13.62 -35.12 16.92
N LEU A 62 12.55 -35.48 17.64
CA LEU A 62 12.56 -35.46 19.10
C LEU A 62 13.54 -36.53 19.63
N PRO A 63 14.50 -36.15 20.48
CA PRO A 63 15.36 -37.12 21.14
C PRO A 63 14.51 -38.01 22.05
N ASN A 64 14.97 -39.25 22.27
CA ASN A 64 14.29 -40.19 23.14
C ASN A 64 13.94 -39.55 24.50
N CYS A 65 12.66 -39.64 24.86
CA CYS A 65 12.16 -39.26 26.16
C CYS A 65 12.69 -40.28 27.18
N THR A 66 13.68 -39.85 27.98
CA THR A 66 14.33 -40.64 29.03
C THR A 66 13.98 -40.06 30.39
N VAL A 67 14.24 -40.79 31.47
CA VAL A 67 14.01 -40.31 32.85
C VAL A 67 14.65 -38.94 33.14
N SER A 68 15.79 -38.64 32.51
CA SER A 68 16.47 -37.32 32.60
C SER A 68 15.76 -36.16 31.89
N ARG A 69 14.71 -36.44 31.11
CA ARG A 69 13.90 -35.47 30.36
C ARG A 69 12.43 -35.49 30.77
N GLU A 70 12.06 -36.28 31.78
CA GLU A 70 10.70 -36.32 32.30
C GLU A 70 10.25 -34.91 32.73
N GLY A 71 9.08 -34.48 32.25
CA GLY A 71 8.53 -33.14 32.48
C GLY A 71 9.11 -32.03 31.60
N LYS A 72 10.09 -32.30 30.73
CA LYS A 72 10.58 -31.31 29.77
C LYS A 72 9.62 -31.19 28.59
N SER A 73 9.49 -29.96 28.09
CA SER A 73 8.67 -29.63 26.93
C SER A 73 9.55 -29.43 25.70
N ALA A 74 9.03 -29.85 24.54
CA ALA A 74 9.62 -29.59 23.24
C ALA A 74 8.56 -29.08 22.27
N TYR A 75 8.93 -28.14 21.41
CA TYR A 75 8.06 -27.61 20.38
C TYR A 75 8.43 -28.18 19.02
N VAL A 76 7.42 -28.65 18.29
CA VAL A 76 7.56 -29.25 16.96
C VAL A 76 7.00 -28.29 15.92
N ASN A 77 7.89 -27.61 15.18
CA ASN A 77 7.57 -26.50 14.27
C ASN A 77 6.46 -26.84 13.26
N ILE A 78 6.59 -27.98 12.55
CA ILE A 78 5.66 -28.32 11.47
C ILE A 78 4.22 -28.56 11.95
N SER A 79 4.06 -28.98 13.20
CA SER A 79 2.75 -29.33 13.78
C SER A 79 2.18 -28.23 14.67
N ASN A 80 2.92 -27.13 14.85
CA ASN A 80 2.61 -26.04 15.79
C ASN A 80 2.07 -26.58 17.14
N SER A 81 2.77 -27.56 17.71
CA SER A 81 2.29 -28.29 18.89
C SER A 81 3.42 -28.48 19.89
N VAL A 82 3.10 -28.29 21.17
CA VAL A 82 4.00 -28.59 22.29
C VAL A 82 3.82 -30.06 22.69
N TYR A 83 4.93 -30.76 22.85
CA TYR A 83 4.98 -32.10 23.40
C TYR A 83 5.68 -32.06 24.76
N VAL A 84 5.19 -32.84 25.71
CA VAL A 84 5.80 -33.01 27.03
C VAL A 84 6.27 -34.44 27.16
N CYS A 85 7.50 -34.64 27.61
CA CYS A 85 8.06 -35.95 27.88
C CYS A 85 7.43 -36.48 29.18
N SER A 86 6.58 -37.50 29.09
CA SER A 86 5.97 -38.16 30.23
C SER A 86 5.94 -39.69 30.09
N ASN A 87 6.34 -40.40 31.14
CA ASN A 87 6.45 -41.85 31.18
C ASN A 87 7.31 -42.41 30.01
N GLU A 88 8.48 -41.82 29.79
CA GLU A 88 9.41 -42.20 28.71
C GLU A 88 8.82 -42.03 27.28
N ARG A 89 7.71 -41.28 27.14
CA ARG A 89 7.10 -40.96 25.84
C ARG A 89 6.74 -39.48 25.71
N TRP A 90 6.95 -38.92 24.52
CA TRP A 90 6.43 -37.60 24.19
C TRP A 90 4.92 -37.63 23.97
N THR A 91 4.17 -36.83 24.73
CA THR A 91 2.71 -36.67 24.60
C THR A 91 2.37 -35.24 24.22
N LYS A 92 1.43 -35.05 23.28
CA LYS A 92 1.00 -33.72 22.84
C LYS A 92 0.20 -33.05 23.96
N ALA A 93 0.60 -31.85 24.38
CA ALA A 93 -0.12 -31.10 25.40
C ALA A 93 -1.43 -30.52 24.81
N SER A 94 -2.57 -30.87 25.40
CA SER A 94 -3.87 -30.23 25.12
C SER A 94 -4.10 -29.14 26.16
N VAL A 95 -4.01 -27.87 25.76
CA VAL A 95 -4.31 -26.74 26.64
C VAL A 95 -5.83 -26.53 26.65
N THR A 96 -6.52 -27.01 27.67
CA THR A 96 -7.86 -26.56 28.05
C THR A 96 -7.70 -25.47 29.10
N VAL A 97 -8.02 -24.23 28.74
CA VAL A 97 -8.09 -23.11 29.68
C VAL A 97 -9.51 -23.08 30.26
N ASP A 98 -9.66 -23.48 31.52
CA ASP A 98 -10.91 -23.27 32.26
C ASP A 98 -11.03 -21.79 32.69
N PRO A 99 -12.21 -21.15 32.55
CA PRO A 99 -12.40 -19.76 32.93
C PRO A 99 -12.44 -19.59 34.45
N ILE A 100 -11.57 -18.71 34.95
CA ILE A 100 -11.50 -18.30 36.35
C ILE A 100 -12.70 -17.39 36.66
N VAL A 101 -13.54 -17.82 37.59
CA VAL A 101 -14.66 -17.07 38.18
C VAL A 101 -14.09 -16.04 39.18
N PRO A 102 -14.48 -14.75 39.11
CA PRO A 102 -14.08 -13.77 40.13
C PRO A 102 -15.00 -13.85 41.36
N PRO A 103 -14.49 -13.75 42.59
CA PRO A 103 -15.33 -13.60 43.78
C PRO A 103 -15.72 -12.12 44.00
N GLU A 104 -16.98 -11.91 44.38
CA GLU A 104 -17.47 -10.67 44.97
C GLU A 104 -16.87 -10.44 46.36
N GLU A 105 -16.56 -9.19 46.70
CA GLU A 105 -16.34 -8.76 48.09
C GLU A 105 -17.08 -7.45 48.37
N ILE A 106 -17.62 -7.39 49.57
CA ILE A 106 -18.58 -6.43 50.10
C ILE A 106 -17.82 -5.55 51.11
N SER A 107 -17.99 -4.22 51.04
CA SER A 107 -17.97 -3.26 52.17
C SER A 107 -16.85 -3.34 53.24
N SER A 108 -16.06 -2.25 53.40
CA SER A 108 -15.94 -1.49 54.68
C SER A 108 -14.78 -0.46 54.71
N SER A 109 -15.15 0.82 54.71
CA SER A 109 -14.76 1.93 55.62
C SER A 109 -13.40 1.95 56.38
N SER A 110 -12.73 3.11 56.18
CA SER A 110 -12.05 4.01 57.15
C SER A 110 -10.58 3.81 57.55
N GLY A 111 -9.76 4.78 57.14
CA GLY A 111 -8.93 5.61 58.03
C GLY A 111 -7.52 5.12 58.37
N ASP A 112 -6.49 5.76 57.82
CA ASP A 112 -5.55 6.57 58.61
C ASP A 112 -4.48 7.24 57.73
N ILE A 113 -4.10 8.45 58.13
CA ILE A 113 -3.10 9.32 57.50
C ILE A 113 -1.73 9.11 58.18
N VAL A 114 -0.66 9.40 57.41
CA VAL A 114 0.74 9.90 57.68
C VAL A 114 1.91 8.91 57.45
N PRO A 115 3.14 9.39 57.11
CA PRO A 115 3.61 10.41 56.15
C PRO A 115 4.61 9.85 55.09
N GLU A 116 5.01 10.71 54.15
CA GLU A 116 6.01 10.55 53.07
C GLU A 116 7.29 9.76 53.39
N THR A 117 7.74 8.95 52.42
CA THR A 117 9.17 8.92 52.01
C THR A 117 9.26 8.75 50.50
N SER A 118 9.95 9.70 49.85
CA SER A 118 10.39 9.59 48.46
C SER A 118 11.42 8.46 48.34
N SER A 119 11.22 7.57 47.37
CA SER A 119 12.28 6.76 46.79
C SER A 119 12.01 6.65 45.30
N SER A 120 12.80 7.40 44.54
CA SER A 120 12.89 7.39 43.08
C SER A 120 13.31 6.00 42.58
N GLY A 121 12.33 5.15 42.29
CA GLY A 121 12.48 4.06 41.34
C GLY A 121 12.18 4.61 39.95
N LEU A 122 13.12 4.51 39.02
CA LEU A 122 12.90 4.76 37.60
C LEU A 122 11.99 3.65 37.06
N GLU A 123 10.68 3.72 37.35
CA GLU A 123 9.71 3.01 36.53
C GLU A 123 9.64 3.73 35.17
N PRO A 124 9.72 3.00 34.04
CA PRO A 124 9.41 3.57 32.75
C PRO A 124 8.00 4.19 32.82
N PRO A 125 7.80 5.37 32.20
CA PRO A 125 6.48 6.00 32.22
C PRO A 125 5.45 4.99 31.69
N PRO A 126 4.23 4.95 32.28
CA PRO A 126 3.18 4.09 31.79
C PRO A 126 2.95 4.37 30.29
N PRO A 127 2.71 3.33 29.46
CA PRO A 127 2.48 3.51 28.04
C PRO A 127 1.32 4.50 27.84
N PRO A 128 1.43 5.40 26.84
CA PRO A 128 0.37 6.35 26.55
C PRO A 128 -0.94 5.60 26.23
N PRO A 129 -2.11 6.21 26.52
CA PRO A 129 -3.39 5.61 26.18
C PRO A 129 -3.46 5.34 24.67
N PRO A 130 -4.11 4.25 24.22
CA PRO A 130 -4.19 3.91 22.80
C PRO A 130 -4.95 5.01 22.05
N PHE A 131 -4.25 5.70 21.15
CA PHE A 131 -4.87 6.61 20.21
C PHE A 131 -5.68 5.79 19.20
N GLY A 132 -6.94 6.18 19.01
CA GLY A 132 -7.97 5.43 18.30
C GLY A 132 -7.96 5.61 16.78
N THR A 133 -6.80 5.83 16.17
CA THR A 133 -6.61 5.96 14.72
C THR A 133 -5.65 4.88 14.27
N CYS A 134 -5.88 4.35 13.08
CA CYS A 134 -5.20 3.15 12.63
C CYS A 134 -4.10 3.49 11.65
N PHE A 135 -3.02 2.71 11.69
CA PHE A 135 -1.90 2.87 10.77
C PHE A 135 -2.37 2.60 9.33
N THR A 136 -2.24 3.60 8.47
CA THR A 136 -2.60 3.50 7.06
C THR A 136 -1.43 2.96 6.27
N THR A 137 -1.69 2.03 5.35
CA THR A 137 -0.61 1.48 4.51
C THR A 137 -0.10 2.57 3.58
N TRP A 138 1.18 2.91 3.72
CA TRP A 138 1.86 3.84 2.84
C TRP A 138 2.39 3.14 1.60
N TYR A 139 2.20 3.77 0.45
CA TYR A 139 2.76 3.37 -0.84
C TYR A 139 3.53 4.56 -1.41
N GLY A 140 4.84 4.46 -1.53
CA GLY A 140 5.66 5.56 -2.03
C GLY A 140 5.37 5.94 -3.48
N GLY A 141 4.73 5.06 -4.25
CA GLY A 141 4.25 5.36 -5.60
C GLY A 141 3.02 6.25 -5.66
N TYR A 142 2.35 6.53 -4.54
CA TYR A 142 1.12 7.34 -4.50
C TYR A 142 1.37 8.83 -4.23
N GLY A 143 2.62 9.26 -4.14
CA GLY A 143 2.98 10.68 -3.96
C GLY A 143 2.81 11.21 -2.53
N GLU A 144 2.54 10.33 -1.56
CA GLU A 144 2.52 10.68 -0.13
C GLU A 144 3.94 10.74 0.44
N TYR A 145 4.35 11.90 0.94
CA TYR A 145 5.72 12.13 1.42
C TYR A 145 5.96 11.70 2.87
N TRP A 146 4.90 11.34 3.59
CA TRP A 146 4.93 10.80 4.94
C TRP A 146 3.97 9.61 5.05
N ILE A 147 4.12 8.84 6.12
CA ILE A 147 3.22 7.74 6.45
C ILE A 147 2.13 8.28 7.38
N ASP A 148 0.86 8.10 7.04
CA ASP A 148 -0.20 8.28 8.03
C ASP A 148 -0.17 7.12 9.04
N THR A 149 0.49 7.39 10.17
CA THR A 149 0.76 6.38 11.19
C THR A 149 -0.45 6.10 12.07
N GLY A 150 -1.47 6.98 12.07
CA GLY A 150 -2.56 6.94 13.03
C GLY A 150 -2.12 7.22 14.48
N PHE A 151 -0.92 7.75 14.70
CA PHE A 151 -0.41 8.04 16.05
C PHE A 151 0.13 9.48 16.22
N ASP A 152 -0.17 10.40 15.31
CA ASP A 152 0.31 11.78 15.39
C ASP A 152 -0.07 12.43 16.73
N ASN A 153 0.87 13.16 17.30
CA ASN A 153 0.75 13.81 18.60
C ASN A 153 0.16 15.24 18.51
N ASP A 154 -0.60 15.51 17.44
CA ASP A 154 -1.19 16.80 17.06
C ASP A 154 -0.17 17.88 16.64
N TYR A 155 1.12 17.56 16.50
CA TYR A 155 2.14 18.47 15.96
C TYR A 155 2.34 18.33 14.44
N GLY A 156 1.70 17.34 13.79
CA GLY A 156 1.75 17.15 12.35
C GLY A 156 3.13 16.80 11.81
N ASN A 157 3.92 16.06 12.60
CA ASN A 157 5.28 15.65 12.25
C ASN A 157 5.52 14.13 12.40
N ALA A 158 4.44 13.36 12.60
CA ALA A 158 4.43 11.92 12.47
C ALA A 158 4.73 11.44 11.03
N GLY A 159 5.31 10.25 10.90
CA GLY A 159 5.39 9.54 9.62
C GLY A 159 6.44 10.03 8.63
N TYR A 160 7.11 11.16 8.91
CA TYR A 160 8.15 11.68 8.03
C TYR A 160 9.38 10.80 7.99
N TRP A 161 9.90 10.61 6.78
CA TRP A 161 11.11 9.86 6.53
C TRP A 161 12.37 10.63 6.93
N PHE A 162 13.33 9.92 7.51
CA PHE A 162 14.66 10.41 7.81
C PHE A 162 15.72 9.40 7.39
N SER A 163 16.96 9.86 7.23
CA SER A 163 18.12 9.02 6.97
C SER A 163 19.21 9.30 7.98
N TYR A 164 19.94 8.27 8.38
CA TYR A 164 21.11 8.39 9.25
C TYR A 164 22.15 7.33 8.88
N ALA A 165 23.38 7.53 9.35
CA ALA A 165 24.50 6.64 9.09
C ALA A 165 25.31 6.42 10.36
N ASP A 166 26.45 5.76 10.21
CA ASP A 166 27.39 5.41 11.26
C ASP A 166 28.42 6.53 11.55
N ASP A 167 28.20 7.74 11.05
CA ASP A 167 29.14 8.86 11.14
C ASP A 167 29.32 9.37 12.57
N SER A 168 28.27 9.32 13.40
CA SER A 168 28.36 9.62 14.84
C SER A 168 29.37 8.75 15.59
N ASP A 169 29.61 7.55 15.07
CA ASP A 169 30.44 6.53 15.69
C ASP A 169 31.84 6.45 15.05
N GLY A 170 32.11 7.32 14.07
CA GLY A 170 33.38 7.38 13.33
C GLY A 170 33.38 6.57 12.03
N GLY A 171 32.21 6.11 11.57
CA GLY A 171 32.00 5.58 10.24
C GLY A 171 32.05 6.65 9.16
N MET A 172 32.10 6.21 7.91
CA MET A 172 32.06 7.07 6.73
C MET A 172 31.03 6.59 5.71
N SER A 173 30.05 5.82 6.14
CA SER A 173 29.04 5.26 5.25
C SER A 173 28.09 6.34 4.77
N THR A 174 27.61 6.21 3.53
CA THR A 174 26.74 7.21 2.91
C THR A 174 25.67 6.57 2.04
N ILE A 175 24.55 7.28 1.89
CA ILE A 175 23.55 6.99 0.87
C ILE A 175 23.72 8.02 -0.24
N VAL A 176 23.96 7.53 -1.45
CA VAL A 176 23.90 8.35 -2.66
C VAL A 176 22.46 8.31 -3.17
N TRP A 177 21.76 9.43 -3.01
CA TRP A 177 20.41 9.62 -3.49
C TRP A 177 20.38 9.81 -5.01
N PRO A 178 19.35 9.31 -5.71
CA PRO A 178 19.25 9.44 -7.17
C PRO A 178 18.99 10.88 -7.61
N VAL A 179 18.38 11.68 -6.73
CA VAL A 179 18.13 13.11 -6.88
C VAL A 179 18.45 13.84 -5.57
N PRO A 180 18.71 15.15 -5.58
CA PRO A 180 18.92 15.92 -4.36
C PRO A 180 17.71 15.83 -3.41
N LYS A 181 17.98 15.80 -2.10
CA LYS A 181 16.95 15.93 -1.06
C LYS A 181 16.43 17.36 -0.98
N GLY A 182 15.29 17.49 -0.33
CA GLY A 182 14.75 18.75 0.17
C GLY A 182 13.53 19.26 -0.59
N ASN A 183 12.77 20.12 0.07
CA ASN A 183 11.63 20.86 -0.46
C ASN A 183 11.66 22.30 0.10
N GLU A 184 10.62 23.11 -0.14
CA GLU A 184 10.57 24.48 0.40
C GLU A 184 10.50 24.59 1.94
N TYR A 185 10.25 23.49 2.66
CA TYR A 185 10.09 23.44 4.11
C TYR A 185 11.30 22.85 4.84
N SER A 186 12.02 21.92 4.23
CA SER A 186 13.14 21.20 4.83
C SER A 186 14.14 20.73 3.78
N ASP A 187 15.43 21.02 3.99
CA ASP A 187 16.53 20.56 3.14
C ASP A 187 16.75 19.02 3.23
N ASP A 188 16.20 18.39 4.27
CA ASP A 188 16.33 16.95 4.51
C ASP A 188 15.12 16.14 4.05
N ALA A 189 14.08 16.79 3.52
CA ALA A 189 12.87 16.14 3.02
C ALA A 189 13.18 15.10 1.93
N MET A 190 12.48 13.96 1.97
CA MET A 190 12.70 12.83 1.06
C MET A 190 11.79 12.89 -0.17
N ASP A 191 10.95 13.92 -0.30
CA ASP A 191 9.92 14.06 -1.32
C ASP A 191 10.46 13.82 -2.75
N PRO A 192 11.56 14.48 -3.18
CA PRO A 192 12.06 14.28 -4.54
C PRO A 192 12.55 12.84 -4.79
N ILE A 193 13.03 12.17 -3.74
CA ILE A 193 13.47 10.77 -3.82
C ILE A 193 12.25 9.87 -3.96
N ILE A 194 11.20 10.11 -3.16
CA ILE A 194 9.93 9.38 -3.22
C ILE A 194 9.35 9.49 -4.63
N ASP A 195 9.28 10.70 -5.19
CA ASP A 195 8.82 10.96 -6.56
C ASP A 195 9.64 10.21 -7.61
N TYR A 196 10.98 10.23 -7.47
CA TYR A 196 11.86 9.60 -8.43
C TYR A 196 11.75 8.06 -8.41
N CYS A 197 11.58 7.49 -7.22
CA CYS A 197 11.73 6.05 -7.00
C CYS A 197 10.40 5.29 -6.85
N GLY A 198 9.28 5.98 -6.63
CA GLY A 198 8.05 5.37 -6.12
C GLY A 198 8.24 4.73 -4.74
N GLY A 199 9.06 5.35 -3.89
CA GLY A 199 9.54 4.80 -2.61
C GLY A 199 10.79 5.50 -2.08
N VAL A 200 11.30 5.12 -0.92
CA VAL A 200 12.58 5.65 -0.42
C VAL A 200 13.72 4.79 -0.95
N CYS A 201 14.42 5.30 -1.98
CA CYS A 201 15.47 4.56 -2.66
C CYS A 201 16.82 5.28 -2.69
N GLY A 202 17.90 4.49 -2.70
CA GLY A 202 19.26 5.04 -2.72
C GLY A 202 20.32 3.98 -3.00
N THR A 203 21.53 4.43 -3.28
CA THR A 203 22.72 3.57 -3.38
C THR A 203 23.53 3.69 -2.10
N TYR A 204 23.62 2.63 -1.31
CA TYR A 204 24.44 2.61 -0.11
C TYR A 204 25.91 2.39 -0.45
N ILE A 205 26.80 3.05 0.27
CA ILE A 205 28.25 2.84 0.27
C ILE A 205 28.66 2.70 1.73
N LEU A 206 29.12 1.50 2.11
CA LEU A 206 29.50 1.20 3.49
C LEU A 206 31.00 1.38 3.68
N GLU A 207 31.41 2.27 4.58
CA GLU A 207 32.82 2.53 4.85
C GLU A 207 33.06 2.62 6.35
N ALA A 208 33.89 1.71 6.86
CA ALA A 208 34.06 1.52 8.30
C ALA A 208 34.73 2.70 8.99
N GLY A 209 35.55 3.51 8.30
CA GLY A 209 36.29 4.59 8.95
C GLY A 209 37.10 4.08 10.15
N THR A 210 36.74 4.52 11.36
CA THR A 210 37.35 4.08 12.62
C THR A 210 36.50 3.08 13.41
N LEU A 211 35.39 2.59 12.85
CA LEU A 211 34.49 1.66 13.52
C LEU A 211 35.19 0.33 13.83
N GLU A 212 34.88 -0.22 15.01
CA GLU A 212 35.29 -1.58 15.40
C GLU A 212 34.26 -2.64 15.00
N TYR A 213 33.12 -2.21 14.45
CA TYR A 213 32.02 -3.05 13.98
C TYR A 213 31.70 -2.78 12.50
N ASP A 214 30.82 -3.59 11.91
CA ASP A 214 30.47 -3.50 10.50
C ASP A 214 29.72 -2.18 10.18
N PRO A 215 30.17 -1.37 9.19
CA PRO A 215 29.52 -0.10 8.83
C PRO A 215 28.06 -0.24 8.40
N PHE A 216 27.28 0.82 8.57
CA PHE A 216 25.87 0.84 8.18
C PHE A 216 25.36 2.19 7.65
N VAL A 217 24.27 2.12 6.89
CA VAL A 217 23.39 3.25 6.60
C VAL A 217 21.95 2.85 6.91
N ALA A 218 21.08 3.82 7.14
CA ALA A 218 19.69 3.55 7.42
C ALA A 218 18.75 4.66 6.97
N VAL A 219 17.50 4.26 6.72
CA VAL A 219 16.35 5.15 6.61
C VAL A 219 15.31 4.73 7.63
N GLY A 220 14.47 5.63 8.08
CA GLY A 220 13.39 5.30 9.01
C GLY A 220 12.30 6.35 8.96
N PHE A 221 11.24 6.09 9.71
CA PHE A 221 10.18 7.05 9.95
C PHE A 221 9.78 6.99 11.42
N ASN A 222 9.22 8.10 11.91
CA ASN A 222 8.74 8.21 13.27
C ASN A 222 7.23 7.90 13.34
N LEU A 223 6.76 7.38 14.47
CA LEU A 223 5.35 6.99 14.62
C LEU A 223 4.50 8.15 15.17
N GLY A 224 4.89 8.66 16.34
CA GLY A 224 4.12 9.69 17.03
C GLY A 224 4.63 11.11 16.84
N GLY A 225 5.66 11.33 16.01
CA GLY A 225 6.22 12.66 15.83
C GLY A 225 7.20 13.10 16.92
N TYR A 226 7.46 14.41 16.95
CA TYR A 226 8.24 15.12 17.95
C TYR A 226 7.33 15.99 18.81
N ASP A 227 7.57 16.02 20.11
CA ASP A 227 6.88 16.92 21.05
C ASP A 227 7.45 18.36 21.01
N GLU A 228 6.88 19.27 21.82
CA GLU A 228 7.34 20.67 21.92
C GLU A 228 8.82 20.83 22.27
N SER A 229 9.41 19.83 22.93
CA SER A 229 10.83 19.83 23.31
C SER A 229 11.76 19.31 22.21
N GLY A 230 11.19 18.82 21.11
CA GLY A 230 11.93 18.15 20.03
C GLY A 230 12.28 16.70 20.36
N ALA A 231 11.66 16.10 21.38
CA ALA A 231 11.85 14.69 21.71
C ALA A 231 10.85 13.82 20.93
N LEU A 232 11.28 12.62 20.51
CA LEU A 232 10.40 11.66 19.85
C LEU A 232 9.29 11.20 20.80
N THR A 233 8.06 11.21 20.29
CA THR A 233 6.90 10.68 21.00
C THR A 233 6.81 9.17 20.78
N VAL A 234 6.73 8.41 21.87
CA VAL A 234 6.49 6.96 21.86
C VAL A 234 5.00 6.67 21.80
N VAL A 235 4.62 5.58 21.15
CA VAL A 235 3.20 5.19 20.93
C VAL A 235 2.99 3.70 21.21
N ASP A 236 1.74 3.30 21.44
CA ASP A 236 1.37 1.89 21.51
C ASP A 236 0.91 1.38 20.13
N ALA A 237 1.84 0.76 19.41
CA ALA A 237 1.63 0.16 18.09
C ALA A 237 1.21 -1.33 18.18
N SER A 238 0.84 -1.84 19.36
CA SER A 238 0.52 -3.26 19.54
C SER A 238 -0.68 -3.71 18.69
N SER A 239 -1.63 -2.81 18.42
CA SER A 239 -2.80 -3.05 17.56
C SER A 239 -2.45 -3.35 16.10
N MET A 240 -1.28 -2.93 15.62
CA MET A 240 -0.83 -3.22 14.24
C MET A 240 -0.48 -4.70 14.04
N GLY A 241 -0.30 -5.47 15.13
CA GLY A 241 0.09 -6.89 15.10
C GLY A 241 1.50 -7.19 14.54
N GLY A 242 2.15 -6.20 13.95
CA GLY A 242 3.38 -6.34 13.18
C GLY A 242 3.47 -5.28 12.08
N ILE A 243 4.37 -5.51 11.13
CA ILE A 243 4.60 -4.64 9.99
C ILE A 243 4.75 -5.46 8.71
N ARG A 244 4.17 -4.94 7.62
CA ARG A 244 4.33 -5.42 6.26
C ARG A 244 5.16 -4.43 5.46
N VAL A 245 6.16 -4.91 4.74
CA VAL A 245 7.09 -4.08 3.97
C VAL A 245 7.20 -4.63 2.56
N THR A 246 7.05 -3.78 1.55
CA THR A 246 7.40 -4.09 0.16
C THR A 246 8.68 -3.35 -0.21
N TYR A 247 9.73 -4.08 -0.60
CA TYR A 247 11.04 -3.49 -0.84
C TYR A 247 11.85 -4.23 -1.92
N THR A 248 12.93 -3.57 -2.36
CA THR A 248 14.08 -4.19 -3.02
C THR A 248 15.35 -3.80 -2.27
N SER A 249 16.32 -4.69 -2.21
CA SER A 249 17.65 -4.41 -1.67
C SER A 249 18.67 -5.42 -2.17
N GLU A 250 19.85 -4.94 -2.55
CA GLU A 250 20.99 -5.78 -2.93
C GLU A 250 21.74 -6.41 -1.73
N ALA A 251 21.38 -6.02 -0.51
CA ALA A 251 21.83 -6.60 0.75
C ALA A 251 20.62 -6.95 1.66
N PRO A 252 20.79 -7.84 2.66
CA PRO A 252 19.80 -7.99 3.72
C PRO A 252 19.53 -6.65 4.42
N VAL A 253 18.27 -6.40 4.77
CA VAL A 253 17.86 -5.20 5.51
C VAL A 253 17.52 -5.62 6.94
N ILE A 254 18.04 -4.90 7.92
CA ILE A 254 17.73 -5.07 9.34
C ILE A 254 16.61 -4.09 9.66
N LEU A 255 15.43 -4.62 9.98
CA LEU A 255 14.31 -3.82 10.46
C LEU A 255 14.43 -3.69 11.98
N GLU A 256 14.59 -2.47 12.49
CA GLU A 256 14.89 -2.16 13.89
C GLU A 256 13.78 -1.31 14.52
N LEU A 257 13.39 -1.65 15.75
CA LEU A 257 12.40 -0.91 16.54
C LEU A 257 13.11 0.08 17.47
N GLY A 258 12.97 1.39 17.19
CA GLY A 258 13.48 2.44 18.09
C GLY A 258 12.41 2.86 19.09
N LEU A 259 12.76 2.87 20.38
CA LEU A 259 11.83 3.05 21.51
C LEU A 259 11.96 4.43 22.16
N GLY A 260 12.68 5.34 21.49
CA GLY A 260 13.02 6.66 21.98
C GLY A 260 14.29 6.64 22.85
N GLU A 261 15.01 7.76 22.88
CA GLU A 261 16.38 7.85 23.43
C GLU A 261 16.53 7.26 24.84
N LYS A 262 15.56 7.53 25.73
CA LYS A 262 15.61 7.04 27.11
C LYS A 262 15.51 5.51 27.19
N ASN A 263 14.64 4.90 26.40
CA ASN A 263 14.44 3.45 26.42
C ASN A 263 15.55 2.74 25.64
N ASP A 264 15.99 3.31 24.52
CA ASP A 264 17.12 2.81 23.75
C ASP A 264 18.38 2.76 24.62
N ALA A 265 18.68 3.84 25.35
CA ALA A 265 19.78 3.88 26.32
C ALA A 265 19.60 2.90 27.49
N TYR A 266 18.37 2.70 27.97
CA TYR A 266 18.08 1.72 29.03
C TYR A 266 18.40 0.28 28.58
N LEU A 267 18.18 -0.05 27.32
CA LEU A 267 18.54 -1.34 26.73
C LEU A 267 20.03 -1.43 26.36
N GLY A 268 20.79 -0.34 26.53
CA GLY A 268 22.17 -0.26 26.04
C GLY A 268 22.25 -0.25 24.52
N TYR A 269 21.22 0.24 23.83
CA TYR A 269 21.07 0.29 22.37
C TYR A 269 20.98 -1.07 21.65
N ASP A 270 20.84 -2.18 22.39
CA ASP A 270 20.49 -3.48 21.81
C ASP A 270 18.98 -3.52 21.52
N LEU A 271 18.58 -2.92 20.41
CA LEU A 271 17.17 -2.79 20.04
C LEU A 271 16.63 -4.08 19.40
N PRO A 272 15.33 -4.40 19.55
CA PRO A 272 14.73 -5.52 18.85
C PRO A 272 14.81 -5.36 17.33
N VAL A 273 15.28 -6.41 16.65
CA VAL A 273 15.44 -6.42 15.19
C VAL A 273 14.85 -7.68 14.55
N VAL A 274 14.54 -7.58 13.26
CA VAL A 274 14.27 -8.72 12.36
C VAL A 274 14.99 -8.51 11.03
N TYR A 275 15.40 -9.59 10.38
CA TYR A 275 16.15 -9.54 9.12
C TYR A 275 15.22 -9.79 7.93
N LEU A 276 15.14 -8.80 7.04
CA LEU A 276 14.53 -8.94 5.73
C LEU A 276 15.59 -9.47 4.75
N PRO A 277 15.30 -10.53 3.97
CA PRO A 277 16.27 -11.12 3.06
C PRO A 277 16.68 -10.16 1.93
N LYS A 278 17.81 -10.42 1.28
CA LYS A 278 18.15 -9.73 0.02
C LYS A 278 17.04 -9.96 -1.02
N ALA A 279 16.59 -8.90 -1.69
CA ALA A 279 15.53 -8.96 -2.69
C ALA A 279 15.85 -8.05 -3.89
N ILE A 280 16.31 -8.63 -5.01
CA ILE A 280 16.66 -7.87 -6.23
C ILE A 280 15.46 -7.59 -7.15
N ALA A 281 14.28 -8.04 -6.75
CA ALA A 281 12.98 -7.73 -7.34
C ALA A 281 12.01 -7.43 -6.19
N PRO A 282 10.92 -6.66 -6.42
CA PRO A 282 9.98 -6.31 -5.35
C PRO A 282 9.51 -7.53 -4.57
N ALA A 283 9.72 -7.49 -3.25
CA ALA A 283 9.31 -8.53 -2.33
C ALA A 283 8.51 -7.91 -1.18
N THR A 284 7.39 -8.53 -0.84
CA THR A 284 6.56 -8.16 0.31
C THR A 284 6.79 -9.16 1.43
N ILE A 285 7.23 -8.67 2.58
CA ILE A 285 7.46 -9.47 3.79
C ILE A 285 6.57 -8.92 4.90
N ALA A 286 5.85 -9.82 5.57
CA ALA A 286 5.06 -9.52 6.74
C ALA A 286 5.74 -10.16 7.96
N VAL A 287 5.99 -9.37 8.99
CA VAL A 287 6.60 -9.80 10.25
C VAL A 287 5.71 -9.34 11.41
N THR A 288 5.54 -10.22 12.40
CA THR A 288 4.80 -9.91 13.62
C THR A 288 5.71 -9.24 14.64
N TRP A 289 5.15 -8.56 15.64
CA TRP A 289 5.95 -8.03 16.75
C TRP A 289 6.74 -9.13 17.47
N ALA A 290 6.22 -10.36 17.53
CA ALA A 290 6.88 -11.51 18.10
C ALA A 290 8.17 -11.93 17.37
N ASP A 291 8.34 -11.55 16.10
CA ASP A 291 9.52 -11.91 15.31
C ASP A 291 10.74 -11.04 15.64
N PHE A 292 10.53 -9.88 16.24
CA PHE A 292 11.62 -8.98 16.63
C PHE A 292 12.33 -9.49 17.89
N LYS A 293 13.66 -9.60 17.82
CA LYS A 293 14.50 -10.08 18.92
C LYS A 293 15.73 -9.19 19.08
N GLN A 294 16.14 -8.97 20.32
CA GLN A 294 17.44 -8.36 20.62
C GLN A 294 18.57 -9.35 20.33
N LEU A 295 19.76 -8.83 20.05
CA LEU A 295 20.93 -9.66 19.74
C LEU A 295 21.71 -10.11 20.99
N GLY A 296 21.40 -9.55 22.15
CA GLY A 296 21.86 -10.00 23.47
C GLY A 296 23.18 -9.38 23.94
N TRP A 297 23.57 -8.22 23.41
CA TRP A 297 24.75 -7.46 23.85
C TRP A 297 24.41 -6.29 24.77
N GLY A 298 23.12 -5.94 24.88
CA GLY A 298 22.62 -4.88 25.74
C GLY A 298 22.61 -5.21 27.22
N THR A 299 22.20 -4.24 28.04
CA THR A 299 22.17 -4.34 29.50
C THR A 299 20.84 -4.87 30.04
N ASN A 300 19.76 -4.74 29.28
CA ASN A 300 18.41 -5.12 29.66
C ASN A 300 17.67 -5.76 28.48
N PHE A 301 16.61 -6.51 28.79
CA PHE A 301 15.84 -7.26 27.80
C PHE A 301 14.43 -6.74 27.63
N ILE A 302 13.95 -6.75 26.39
CA ILE A 302 12.57 -6.46 26.00
C ILE A 302 12.13 -7.40 24.88
N THR A 303 10.88 -7.83 24.90
CA THR A 303 10.29 -8.59 23.79
C THR A 303 9.88 -7.63 22.66
N GLY A 304 9.73 -8.13 21.44
CA GLY A 304 9.20 -7.30 20.36
C GLY A 304 7.76 -6.85 20.61
N GLU A 305 6.94 -7.67 21.27
CA GLU A 305 5.59 -7.31 21.67
C GLU A 305 5.54 -6.19 22.72
N ASP A 306 6.43 -6.21 23.70
CA ASP A 306 6.52 -5.13 24.71
C ASP A 306 7.13 -3.86 24.11
N ALA A 307 8.11 -4.01 23.21
CA ALA A 307 8.71 -2.91 22.48
C ALA A 307 7.66 -2.17 21.62
N ALA A 308 6.76 -2.90 20.96
CA ALA A 308 5.67 -2.31 20.17
C ALA A 308 4.74 -1.40 20.99
N ARG A 309 4.64 -1.57 22.32
CA ARG A 309 3.81 -0.71 23.19
C ARG A 309 4.44 0.65 23.50
N THR A 310 5.71 0.84 23.16
CA THR A 310 6.48 2.06 23.46
C THR A 310 7.34 2.44 22.25
N LEU A 311 6.80 2.26 21.05
CA LEU A 311 7.53 2.41 19.81
C LEU A 311 7.61 3.89 19.39
N ALA A 312 8.78 4.38 19.02
CA ALA A 312 8.98 5.74 18.51
C ALA A 312 9.27 5.75 17.01
N THR A 313 10.06 4.79 16.52
CA THR A 313 10.52 4.75 15.12
C THR A 313 10.62 3.33 14.62
N ILE A 314 10.48 3.17 13.31
CA ILE A 314 10.82 1.94 12.59
C ILE A 314 11.92 2.28 11.60
N LYS A 315 13.02 1.52 11.63
CA LYS A 315 14.23 1.83 10.87
C LYS A 315 14.65 0.66 9.99
N PHE A 316 14.99 0.95 8.75
CA PHE A 316 15.54 0.04 7.75
C PHE A 316 17.04 0.26 7.65
N LYS A 317 17.80 -0.60 8.33
CA LYS A 317 19.26 -0.51 8.42
C LYS A 317 19.93 -1.51 7.47
N ILE A 318 20.86 -1.04 6.65
CA ILE A 318 21.71 -1.88 5.80
C ILE A 318 23.11 -1.86 6.41
N GLN A 319 23.55 -3.00 6.94
CA GLN A 319 24.83 -3.17 7.62
C GLN A 319 25.64 -4.29 6.97
N GLY A 320 26.94 -4.10 6.83
CA GLY A 320 27.79 -5.06 6.15
C GLY A 320 29.26 -4.67 6.16
N LYS A 321 30.07 -5.37 5.36
CA LYS A 321 31.53 -5.13 5.33
C LYS A 321 31.88 -3.80 4.67
N SER A 322 32.94 -3.15 5.14
CA SER A 322 33.53 -1.96 4.49
C SER A 322 33.81 -2.22 3.02
N GLY A 323 33.56 -1.22 2.18
CA GLY A 323 33.64 -1.29 0.72
C GLY A 323 32.41 -1.93 0.05
N SER A 324 31.41 -2.37 0.82
CA SER A 324 30.17 -2.89 0.23
C SER A 324 29.37 -1.75 -0.39
N LYS A 325 28.82 -2.02 -1.57
CA LYS A 325 27.97 -1.09 -2.32
C LYS A 325 26.78 -1.84 -2.91
N GLY A 326 25.64 -1.17 -3.00
CA GLY A 326 24.46 -1.67 -3.69
C GLY A 326 23.30 -0.69 -3.60
N SER A 327 22.15 -1.08 -4.13
CA SER A 327 20.93 -0.26 -4.11
C SER A 327 19.83 -0.87 -3.25
N PHE A 328 18.93 -0.02 -2.77
CA PHE A 328 17.70 -0.41 -2.09
C PHE A 328 16.54 0.52 -2.49
N ASN A 329 15.30 0.05 -2.29
CA ASN A 329 14.08 0.84 -2.39
C ASN A 329 13.03 0.31 -1.41
N ILE A 330 12.52 1.15 -0.50
CA ILE A 330 11.38 0.86 0.35
C ILE A 330 10.13 1.43 -0.32
N MET A 331 9.26 0.57 -0.87
CA MET A 331 8.16 0.98 -1.74
C MET A 331 6.81 1.04 -1.02
N ALA A 332 6.59 0.22 0.00
CA ALA A 332 5.38 0.25 0.80
C ALA A 332 5.62 -0.21 2.23
N VAL A 333 4.88 0.37 3.17
CA VAL A 333 4.89 0.03 4.59
C VAL A 333 3.46 0.02 5.13
N GLY A 334 3.03 -1.08 5.75
CA GLY A 334 1.69 -1.22 6.31
C GLY A 334 1.69 -1.97 7.63
N ALA A 335 0.57 -1.95 8.34
CA ALA A 335 0.35 -2.81 9.50
C ALA A 335 0.30 -4.29 9.08
N TYR A 336 0.64 -5.21 9.99
CA TYR A 336 0.44 -6.65 9.76
C TYR A 336 -1.05 -7.00 9.83
N ASP A 337 -1.74 -6.47 10.85
CA ASP A 337 -3.17 -6.63 11.07
C ASP A 337 -3.94 -5.49 10.39
N GLU A 338 -4.50 -5.79 9.23
CA GLU A 338 -5.29 -4.86 8.42
C GLU A 338 -6.69 -4.59 9.05
N SER A 339 -7.07 -5.25 10.15
CA SER A 339 -8.40 -5.08 10.76
C SER A 339 -8.64 -3.71 11.37
N CYS A 340 -7.58 -2.91 11.59
CA CYS A 340 -7.69 -1.53 12.03
C CYS A 340 -7.84 -0.56 10.83
N SER A 341 -7.57 -0.91 9.57
CA SER A 341 -7.60 0.05 8.45
C SER A 341 -9.01 0.56 8.04
N GLY A 342 -9.98 0.59 8.95
CA GLY A 342 -11.38 0.96 8.74
C GLY A 342 -11.98 1.86 9.83
N TYR A 343 -11.21 2.78 10.43
CA TYR A 343 -11.76 3.74 11.39
C TYR A 343 -11.24 5.18 11.14
N PHE A 344 -12.10 6.00 10.54
CA PHE A 344 -12.01 7.46 10.61
C PHE A 344 -12.76 7.93 11.87
N PRO A 345 -12.10 8.46 12.91
CA PRO A 345 -12.82 9.13 13.99
C PRO A 345 -13.44 10.45 13.49
N PRO A 346 -14.58 10.87 14.06
CA PRO A 346 -15.12 12.21 13.82
C PRO A 346 -14.18 13.25 14.45
N ILE A 347 -13.67 14.19 13.64
CA ILE A 347 -12.86 15.31 14.15
C ILE A 347 -13.74 16.15 15.09
N PRO A 348 -13.32 16.41 16.35
CA PRO A 348 -14.04 17.30 17.24
C PRO A 348 -13.90 18.74 16.76
N HIS A 349 -15.04 19.43 16.65
CA HIS A 349 -15.08 20.87 16.55
C HIS A 349 -14.29 21.52 17.69
N SER A 350 -13.23 22.26 17.37
CA SER A 350 -12.69 23.26 18.29
C SER A 350 -12.34 24.55 17.57
N SER A 351 -12.72 25.63 18.23
CA SER A 351 -12.77 26.99 17.72
C SER A 351 -11.44 27.67 18.00
N SER A 352 -10.65 27.97 16.97
CA SER A 352 -9.56 28.95 17.09
C SER A 352 -9.17 29.47 15.72
N SER A 353 -9.18 30.79 15.58
CA SER A 353 -8.87 31.50 14.35
C SER A 353 -7.39 31.35 14.00
N TYR A 354 -7.08 30.47 13.06
CA TYR A 354 -5.89 30.59 12.24
C TYR A 354 -6.37 30.62 10.79
N VAL A 355 -6.08 31.71 10.08
CA VAL A 355 -6.26 31.78 8.63
C VAL A 355 -5.00 31.15 8.05
N PRO A 356 -5.05 29.95 7.43
CA PRO A 356 -3.90 29.42 6.71
C PRO A 356 -3.63 30.33 5.51
N PRO A 357 -2.36 30.60 5.14
CA PRO A 357 -2.08 31.07 3.80
C PRO A 357 -2.60 30.02 2.80
N GLN A 358 -3.24 30.50 1.74
CA GLN A 358 -3.82 29.67 0.69
C GLN A 358 -2.81 28.59 0.23
N PRO A 359 -3.25 27.34 -0.01
CA PRO A 359 -2.40 26.35 -0.64
C PRO A 359 -2.08 26.84 -2.05
N MET A 360 -0.87 27.37 -2.23
CA MET A 360 -0.29 27.47 -3.55
C MET A 360 0.10 26.05 -3.95
N SER A 361 -0.83 25.40 -4.65
CA SER A 361 -0.53 24.34 -5.61
C SER A 361 0.76 24.70 -6.33
N SER A 362 1.80 23.93 -6.03
CA SER A 362 3.12 24.07 -6.62
C SER A 362 3.57 22.70 -7.08
N SER A 363 2.80 22.16 -8.04
CA SER A 363 3.30 21.19 -8.99
C SER A 363 4.63 21.73 -9.55
N SER A 364 5.74 21.08 -9.24
CA SER A 364 6.99 21.28 -9.98
C SER A 364 7.21 20.09 -10.91
N TYR A 365 6.35 20.04 -11.93
CA TYR A 365 6.70 19.76 -13.32
C TYR A 365 8.08 19.15 -13.55
N ILE A 366 8.10 17.83 -13.72
CA ILE A 366 8.76 17.28 -14.91
C ILE A 366 7.65 17.12 -15.94
N PRO A 367 7.63 17.90 -17.04
CA PRO A 367 6.63 17.77 -18.07
C PRO A 367 6.84 16.44 -18.79
N TYR A 368 6.15 15.39 -18.36
CA TYR A 368 5.83 14.32 -19.28
C TYR A 368 4.63 14.80 -20.10
N TYR A 369 4.89 15.09 -21.38
CA TYR A 369 3.86 15.47 -22.32
C TYR A 369 2.87 14.30 -22.52
N GLY A 370 1.70 14.41 -21.88
CA GLY A 370 0.38 14.36 -22.52
C GLY A 370 -0.16 12.99 -22.94
N GLY A 371 -0.60 12.18 -21.98
CA GLY A 371 -1.40 10.99 -22.27
C GLY A 371 -2.48 10.76 -21.22
N PHE A 372 -3.65 10.31 -21.68
CA PHE A 372 -4.70 9.77 -20.83
C PHE A 372 -4.23 8.45 -20.25
N GLU A 373 -4.14 8.33 -18.92
CA GLU A 373 -3.71 7.11 -18.26
C GLU A 373 -4.88 6.13 -18.14
N THR A 374 -4.59 4.82 -18.26
CA THR A 374 -5.64 3.82 -18.08
C THR A 374 -5.89 3.65 -16.60
N TRP A 375 -7.08 4.02 -16.18
CA TRP A 375 -7.56 3.86 -14.82
C TRP A 375 -7.99 2.42 -14.56
N TYR A 376 -7.58 1.88 -13.42
CA TYR A 376 -7.98 0.57 -12.90
C TYR A 376 -8.58 0.77 -11.52
N GLY A 377 -9.87 0.49 -11.36
CA GLY A 377 -10.56 0.72 -10.09
C GLY A 377 -10.06 -0.14 -8.94
N ASN A 378 -9.35 -1.24 -9.23
CA ASN A 378 -8.74 -2.09 -8.21
C ASN A 378 -7.34 -1.64 -7.77
N GLU A 379 -6.81 -0.55 -8.31
CA GLU A 379 -5.50 0.02 -7.94
C GLU A 379 -5.62 1.12 -6.87
N GLY A 380 -6.82 1.35 -6.31
CA GLY A 380 -7.03 2.33 -5.22
C GLY A 380 -6.89 3.79 -5.68
N VAL A 381 -7.03 4.04 -6.99
CA VAL A 381 -7.04 5.39 -7.57
C VAL A 381 -8.49 5.84 -7.75
N TYR A 382 -8.86 6.99 -7.19
CA TYR A 382 -10.27 7.44 -7.15
C TYR A 382 -10.69 8.33 -8.32
N LYS A 383 -9.74 8.75 -9.15
CA LYS A 383 -9.97 9.55 -10.37
C LYS A 383 -9.21 8.99 -11.56
N ILE A 384 -9.62 9.38 -12.76
CA ILE A 384 -8.91 9.06 -13.99
C ILE A 384 -7.93 10.20 -14.31
N GLU A 385 -6.64 9.90 -14.43
CA GLU A 385 -5.66 10.88 -14.90
C GLU A 385 -5.83 11.12 -16.40
N THR A 386 -6.63 12.13 -16.75
CA THR A 386 -7.01 12.40 -18.15
C THR A 386 -5.88 13.06 -18.95
N GLY A 387 -4.92 13.68 -18.26
CA GLY A 387 -3.87 14.52 -18.87
C GLY A 387 -4.41 15.81 -19.51
N LEU A 388 -5.67 16.18 -19.25
CA LEU A 388 -6.40 17.27 -19.88
C LEU A 388 -7.06 18.22 -18.87
N ASP A 389 -6.64 18.17 -17.60
CA ASP A 389 -7.19 19.00 -16.52
C ASP A 389 -7.16 20.51 -16.84
N ALA A 390 -8.24 21.21 -16.52
CA ALA A 390 -8.41 22.63 -16.77
C ALA A 390 -7.76 23.55 -15.71
N GLY A 391 -7.06 22.97 -14.73
CA GLY A 391 -6.39 23.66 -13.62
C GLY A 391 -7.12 23.55 -12.28
N GLY A 392 -8.31 22.95 -12.25
CA GLY A 392 -9.11 22.73 -11.05
C GLY A 392 -8.78 21.45 -10.28
N ASP A 393 -7.96 20.57 -10.86
CA ASP A 393 -7.58 19.26 -10.32
C ASP A 393 -8.78 18.33 -10.03
N ILE A 394 -9.88 18.51 -10.76
CA ILE A 394 -11.10 17.72 -10.62
C ILE A 394 -11.56 17.01 -11.90
N SER A 395 -10.72 17.01 -12.93
CA SER A 395 -10.90 16.05 -14.01
C SER A 395 -10.86 14.61 -13.49
N GLY A 396 -11.57 13.73 -14.18
CA GLY A 396 -11.48 12.29 -13.94
C GLY A 396 -12.21 11.74 -12.73
N TYR A 397 -12.71 12.58 -11.80
CA TYR A 397 -13.53 12.09 -10.69
C TYR A 397 -14.87 11.56 -11.19
N TRP A 398 -15.30 10.46 -10.59
CA TRP A 398 -16.56 9.81 -10.91
C TRP A 398 -17.75 10.50 -10.24
N TYR A 399 -18.83 10.67 -10.98
CA TYR A 399 -20.10 11.16 -10.47
C TYR A 399 -21.30 10.40 -11.04
N GLU A 400 -22.41 10.41 -10.31
CA GLU A 400 -23.69 9.85 -10.73
C GLU A 400 -24.46 10.88 -11.59
N PHE A 401 -25.17 10.40 -12.60
CA PHE A 401 -26.20 11.18 -13.27
C PHE A 401 -27.43 10.33 -13.54
N ASN A 402 -28.60 10.95 -13.60
CA ASN A 402 -29.87 10.26 -13.79
C ASN A 402 -30.89 11.14 -14.51
N ASP A 403 -32.10 10.62 -14.65
CA ASP A 403 -33.24 11.24 -15.33
C ASP A 403 -34.11 12.14 -14.45
N ALA A 404 -33.67 12.45 -13.22
CA ALA A 404 -34.47 13.20 -12.26
C ALA A 404 -34.81 14.62 -12.74
N VAL A 405 -33.89 15.28 -13.46
CA VAL A 405 -34.10 16.62 -14.02
C VAL A 405 -35.23 16.66 -15.06
N ASP A 406 -35.52 15.51 -15.69
CA ASP A 406 -36.57 15.35 -16.69
C ASP A 406 -37.89 14.81 -16.09
N GLY A 407 -37.91 14.55 -14.77
CA GLY A 407 -39.05 14.03 -14.04
C GLY A 407 -39.10 12.51 -13.93
N GLY A 408 -37.99 11.83 -14.18
CA GLY A 408 -37.77 10.44 -13.82
C GLY A 408 -37.52 10.25 -12.32
N GLU A 409 -37.56 9.00 -11.87
CA GLU A 409 -37.31 8.61 -10.48
C GLU A 409 -36.21 7.53 -10.39
N SER A 410 -35.42 7.38 -11.46
CA SER A 410 -34.38 6.36 -11.54
C SER A 410 -33.20 6.68 -10.63
N LYS A 411 -32.58 5.64 -10.06
CA LYS A 411 -31.47 5.78 -9.12
C LYS A 411 -30.51 4.61 -9.16
N ILE A 412 -29.29 4.85 -8.68
CA ILE A 412 -28.33 3.78 -8.38
C ILE A 412 -28.34 3.51 -6.88
N ILE A 413 -28.54 2.24 -6.52
CA ILE A 413 -28.37 1.74 -5.16
C ILE A 413 -26.92 1.28 -5.04
N TRP A 414 -26.14 2.06 -4.30
CA TRP A 414 -24.73 1.81 -4.06
C TRP A 414 -24.53 0.68 -3.03
N PRO A 415 -23.50 -0.18 -3.19
CA PRO A 415 -23.24 -1.28 -2.26
C PRO A 415 -22.73 -0.80 -0.90
N VAL A 416 -22.14 0.40 -0.87
CA VAL A 416 -21.71 1.14 0.33
C VAL A 416 -22.10 2.61 0.16
N PRO A 417 -22.17 3.40 1.25
CA PRO A 417 -22.44 4.83 1.14
C PRO A 417 -21.44 5.55 0.24
N LYS A 418 -21.91 6.57 -0.50
CA LYS A 418 -21.05 7.57 -1.14
C LYS A 418 -20.40 8.46 -0.08
N GLY A 419 -19.34 9.12 -0.50
CA GLY A 419 -18.72 10.22 0.21
C GLY A 419 -17.35 9.90 0.80
N ASN A 420 -16.58 10.96 0.97
CA ASN A 420 -15.33 11.00 1.71
C ASN A 420 -15.28 12.31 2.52
N GLU A 421 -14.14 12.63 3.10
CA GLU A 421 -13.98 13.86 3.90
C GLU A 421 -14.05 15.17 3.08
N TYR A 422 -13.91 15.10 1.76
CA TYR A 422 -13.92 16.25 0.85
C TYR A 422 -15.27 16.47 0.15
N SER A 423 -16.02 15.40 -0.09
CA SER A 423 -17.28 15.44 -0.83
C SER A 423 -18.18 14.28 -0.43
N ASP A 424 -19.44 14.58 -0.06
CA ASP A 424 -20.48 13.57 0.20
C ASP A 424 -20.84 12.75 -1.06
N GLU A 425 -20.44 13.23 -2.24
CA GLU A 425 -20.72 12.60 -3.53
C GLU A 425 -19.53 11.78 -4.08
N ALA A 426 -18.41 11.73 -3.34
CA ALA A 426 -17.24 10.96 -3.76
C ALA A 426 -17.55 9.45 -3.89
N MET A 427 -16.91 8.80 -4.85
CA MET A 427 -17.15 7.39 -5.19
C MET A 427 -16.11 6.44 -4.58
N ASP A 428 -15.21 6.95 -3.73
CA ASP A 428 -14.04 6.26 -3.20
C ASP A 428 -14.40 4.92 -2.55
N GLY A 429 -15.31 4.93 -1.58
CA GLY A 429 -15.74 3.70 -0.91
C GLY A 429 -16.38 2.68 -1.85
N ILE A 430 -17.04 3.13 -2.92
CA ILE A 430 -17.61 2.24 -3.95
C ILE A 430 -16.49 1.65 -4.80
N ILE A 431 -15.50 2.45 -5.18
CA ILE A 431 -14.31 2.03 -5.93
C ILE A 431 -13.56 0.94 -5.15
N ASP A 432 -13.32 1.16 -3.86
CA ASP A 432 -12.67 0.20 -2.97
C ASP A 432 -13.47 -1.09 -2.82
N TYR A 433 -14.79 -0.99 -2.62
CA TYR A 433 -15.65 -2.15 -2.44
C TYR A 433 -15.69 -3.03 -3.69
N CYS A 434 -15.74 -2.43 -4.87
CA CYS A 434 -16.02 -3.12 -6.12
C CYS A 434 -14.77 -3.42 -6.97
N GLY A 435 -13.62 -2.80 -6.68
CA GLY A 435 -12.48 -2.73 -7.60
C GLY A 435 -12.84 -2.03 -8.91
N GLY A 436 -13.68 -1.00 -8.83
CA GLY A 436 -14.37 -0.36 -9.96
C GLY A 436 -15.57 0.47 -9.50
N VAL A 437 -16.27 1.16 -10.39
CA VAL A 437 -17.53 1.84 -10.00
C VAL A 437 -18.70 0.88 -10.25
N CYS A 438 -19.32 0.38 -9.18
CA CYS A 438 -20.39 -0.60 -9.26
C CYS A 438 -21.64 -0.22 -8.47
N GLY A 439 -22.80 -0.68 -8.93
CA GLY A 439 -24.07 -0.39 -8.30
C GLY A 439 -25.23 -1.22 -8.86
N THR A 440 -26.36 -1.17 -8.17
CA THR A 440 -27.63 -1.75 -8.63
C THR A 440 -28.54 -0.63 -9.13
N TYR A 441 -28.87 -0.64 -10.42
CA TYR A 441 -29.78 0.36 -10.97
C TYR A 441 -31.24 -0.02 -10.73
N GLN A 442 -32.07 0.99 -10.51
CA GLN A 442 -33.53 0.91 -10.52
C GLN A 442 -34.05 1.99 -11.47
N LEU A 443 -34.67 1.56 -12.58
CA LEU A 443 -35.18 2.45 -13.60
C LEU A 443 -36.67 2.73 -13.36
N GLU A 444 -37.02 3.99 -13.12
CA GLU A 444 -38.39 4.43 -12.86
C GLU A 444 -38.73 5.64 -13.73
N GLN A 445 -39.69 5.45 -14.64
CA GLN A 445 -40.03 6.42 -15.67
C GLN A 445 -40.62 7.72 -15.09
N GLY A 446 -41.21 7.65 -13.90
CA GLY A 446 -41.84 8.80 -13.27
C GLY A 446 -42.89 9.45 -14.18
N LYS A 447 -42.67 10.72 -14.52
CA LYS A 447 -43.55 11.54 -15.39
C LYS A 447 -43.08 11.65 -16.83
N MET A 448 -41.94 11.05 -17.18
CA MET A 448 -41.36 11.13 -18.51
C MET A 448 -42.19 10.34 -19.53
N ASP A 449 -42.12 10.74 -20.79
CA ASP A 449 -42.75 10.04 -21.91
C ASP A 449 -41.78 9.15 -22.70
N TYR A 450 -40.54 9.03 -22.22
CA TYR A 450 -39.49 8.19 -22.78
C TYR A 450 -38.88 7.26 -21.71
N ASN A 451 -38.02 6.35 -22.16
CA ASN A 451 -37.44 5.30 -21.30
C ASN A 451 -36.53 5.88 -20.20
N PRO A 452 -36.70 5.48 -18.92
CA PRO A 452 -35.84 5.91 -17.81
C PRO A 452 -34.37 5.51 -17.96
N PHE A 453 -33.47 6.28 -17.34
CA PHE A 453 -32.04 6.04 -17.35
C PHE A 453 -31.30 6.45 -16.07
N VAL A 454 -30.17 5.79 -15.82
CA VAL A 454 -29.14 6.18 -14.86
C VAL A 454 -27.76 6.01 -15.48
N GLY A 455 -26.75 6.61 -14.88
CA GLY A 455 -25.39 6.37 -15.28
C GLY A 455 -24.35 6.93 -14.32
N ILE A 456 -23.11 6.64 -14.65
CA ILE A 456 -21.92 7.21 -14.03
C ILE A 456 -21.09 7.90 -15.11
N ALA A 457 -20.39 8.96 -14.74
CA ALA A 457 -19.57 9.72 -15.65
C ALA A 457 -18.34 10.26 -14.96
N PHE A 458 -17.38 10.70 -15.77
CA PHE A 458 -16.25 11.51 -15.33
C PHE A 458 -16.00 12.60 -16.36
N ASP A 459 -15.51 13.75 -15.90
CA ASP A 459 -15.18 14.88 -16.76
C ASP A 459 -13.76 14.75 -17.31
N ILE A 460 -13.56 15.17 -18.56
CA ILE A 460 -12.24 15.10 -19.21
C ILE A 460 -11.30 16.16 -18.64
N ALA A 461 -11.78 17.39 -18.47
CA ALA A 461 -10.97 18.51 -18.00
C ALA A 461 -11.40 19.06 -16.63
N GLY A 462 -12.60 18.71 -16.16
CA GLY A 462 -13.22 19.37 -15.02
C GLY A 462 -13.44 20.87 -15.26
N PRO A 463 -13.93 21.63 -14.28
CA PRO A 463 -13.97 23.09 -14.30
C PRO A 463 -12.59 23.74 -14.16
N ALA A 464 -12.46 24.94 -14.73
CA ALA A 464 -11.20 25.68 -14.78
C ALA A 464 -10.85 26.41 -13.46
N ASP A 465 -11.85 26.95 -12.74
CA ASP A 465 -11.60 27.95 -11.69
C ASP A 465 -12.21 27.61 -10.31
N TYR A 466 -13.11 26.62 -10.21
CA TYR A 466 -13.83 26.33 -8.96
C TYR A 466 -14.25 24.87 -8.89
N TRP A 467 -14.17 24.26 -7.71
CA TRP A 467 -14.51 22.85 -7.44
C TRP A 467 -15.96 22.47 -7.82
N ASP A 468 -16.87 23.45 -7.91
CA ASP A 468 -18.29 23.29 -8.25
C ASP A 468 -18.68 24.04 -9.53
N GLY A 469 -17.68 24.37 -10.36
CA GLY A 469 -17.89 25.03 -11.65
C GLY A 469 -18.37 24.06 -12.73
N PRO A 470 -18.95 24.56 -13.83
CA PRO A 470 -19.25 23.71 -14.98
C PRO A 470 -17.95 23.19 -15.59
N ALA A 471 -17.88 21.88 -15.85
CA ALA A 471 -16.74 21.32 -16.55
C ALA A 471 -16.58 21.94 -17.95
N VAL A 472 -15.33 22.20 -18.34
CA VAL A 472 -14.99 22.74 -19.64
C VAL A 472 -14.69 21.62 -20.63
N ALA A 473 -14.89 21.90 -21.92
CA ALA A 473 -14.57 20.95 -22.98
C ALA A 473 -13.05 20.90 -23.22
N ALA A 474 -12.53 19.71 -23.52
CA ALA A 474 -11.15 19.49 -23.93
C ALA A 474 -11.04 18.64 -25.19
N ASP A 475 -9.88 18.70 -25.84
CA ASP A 475 -9.58 17.93 -27.04
C ASP A 475 -9.00 16.55 -26.66
N ALA A 476 -9.86 15.54 -26.65
CA ALA A 476 -9.53 14.14 -26.40
C ALA A 476 -9.19 13.36 -27.69
N SER A 477 -8.98 14.04 -28.83
CA SER A 477 -8.71 13.38 -30.11
C SER A 477 -7.49 12.46 -30.07
N ALA A 478 -6.47 12.84 -29.30
CA ALA A 478 -5.22 12.09 -29.16
C ALA A 478 -5.41 10.68 -28.56
N MET A 479 -6.49 10.44 -27.81
CA MET A 479 -6.79 9.12 -27.24
C MET A 479 -7.22 8.10 -28.30
N GLY A 480 -7.66 8.56 -29.49
CA GLY A 480 -8.13 7.72 -30.60
C GLY A 480 -9.44 6.94 -30.36
N GLY A 481 -9.89 6.86 -29.11
CA GLY A 481 -11.01 6.06 -28.64
C GLY A 481 -10.92 5.83 -27.13
N LEU A 482 -11.78 4.93 -26.64
CA LEU A 482 -11.73 4.42 -25.27
C LEU A 482 -11.46 2.91 -25.29
N CYS A 483 -10.73 2.44 -24.29
CA CYS A 483 -10.87 1.08 -23.80
C CYS A 483 -11.74 1.07 -22.53
N ILE A 484 -12.53 0.01 -22.32
CA ILE A 484 -13.32 -0.18 -21.09
C ILE A 484 -13.41 -1.66 -20.72
N ALA A 485 -13.29 -1.98 -19.43
CA ALA A 485 -13.64 -3.29 -18.88
C ALA A 485 -14.87 -3.16 -17.97
N TYR A 486 -15.93 -3.94 -18.23
CA TYR A 486 -17.18 -3.82 -17.49
C TYR A 486 -17.96 -5.14 -17.37
N THR A 487 -18.91 -5.15 -16.44
CA THR A 487 -20.06 -6.05 -16.39
C THR A 487 -21.36 -5.24 -16.34
N SER A 488 -22.44 -5.76 -16.90
CA SER A 488 -23.78 -5.19 -16.77
C SER A 488 -24.86 -6.22 -17.07
N ASP A 489 -25.91 -6.24 -16.24
CA ASP A 489 -27.09 -7.09 -16.42
C ASP A 489 -27.99 -6.65 -17.58
N PHE A 490 -27.77 -5.45 -18.12
CA PHE A 490 -28.48 -4.92 -19.27
C PHE A 490 -27.49 -4.30 -20.27
N ALA A 491 -27.97 -3.98 -21.47
CA ALA A 491 -27.14 -3.24 -22.43
C ALA A 491 -26.93 -1.80 -21.92
N ALA A 492 -25.70 -1.32 -22.01
CA ALA A 492 -25.34 0.05 -21.67
C ALA A 492 -24.90 0.81 -22.92
N SER A 493 -24.62 2.10 -22.77
CA SER A 493 -23.98 2.93 -23.77
C SER A 493 -22.89 3.77 -23.16
N LEU A 494 -21.83 4.04 -23.93
CA LEU A 494 -20.90 5.13 -23.63
C LEU A 494 -21.30 6.34 -24.47
N GLU A 495 -21.66 7.44 -23.82
CA GLU A 495 -22.01 8.72 -24.47
C GLU A 495 -20.87 9.72 -24.33
N LEU A 496 -20.66 10.53 -25.38
CA LEU A 496 -19.68 11.62 -25.41
C LEU A 496 -20.35 12.93 -24.97
N GLY A 497 -20.34 13.22 -23.67
CA GLY A 497 -20.93 14.43 -23.10
C GLY A 497 -20.26 15.70 -23.65
N LEU A 498 -21.07 16.65 -24.11
CA LEU A 498 -20.61 17.92 -24.69
C LEU A 498 -20.97 19.10 -23.78
N SER A 499 -20.61 20.31 -24.17
CA SER A 499 -21.13 21.51 -23.50
C SER A 499 -22.65 21.65 -23.73
N ASP A 500 -23.36 22.26 -22.80
CA ASP A 500 -24.82 22.42 -22.84
C ASP A 500 -25.28 23.11 -24.14
N ASP A 501 -24.55 24.14 -24.59
CA ASP A 501 -24.80 24.83 -25.85
C ASP A 501 -24.67 23.87 -27.05
N LYS A 502 -23.67 22.99 -27.03
CA LYS A 502 -23.42 22.05 -28.12
C LYS A 502 -24.40 20.88 -28.11
N GLU A 503 -24.75 20.36 -26.93
CA GLU A 503 -25.81 19.36 -26.78
C GLU A 503 -27.15 19.92 -27.29
N ALA A 504 -27.49 21.16 -26.95
CA ALA A 504 -28.68 21.85 -27.47
C ALA A 504 -28.61 22.04 -29.01
N GLU A 505 -27.46 22.41 -29.57
CA GLU A 505 -27.27 22.56 -31.02
C GLU A 505 -27.54 21.24 -31.79
N VAL A 506 -27.08 20.11 -31.23
CA VAL A 506 -27.35 18.79 -31.81
C VAL A 506 -28.72 18.23 -31.45
N GLY A 507 -29.51 18.97 -30.66
CA GLY A 507 -30.84 18.57 -30.21
C GLY A 507 -30.79 17.41 -29.22
N TYR A 508 -29.77 17.33 -28.38
CA TYR A 508 -29.52 16.29 -27.37
C TYR A 508 -29.33 14.87 -27.91
N ASP A 509 -29.18 14.72 -29.22
CA ASP A 509 -28.80 13.46 -29.86
C ASP A 509 -27.29 13.28 -29.77
N ILE A 510 -26.82 12.92 -28.57
CA ILE A 510 -25.39 12.82 -28.24
C ILE A 510 -24.78 11.57 -28.89
N PRO A 511 -23.58 11.66 -29.50
CA PRO A 511 -22.89 10.48 -30.02
C PRO A 511 -22.62 9.44 -28.94
N PHE A 512 -22.96 8.19 -29.24
CA PHE A 512 -22.74 7.08 -28.30
C PHE A 512 -22.24 5.82 -29.00
N ALA A 513 -21.62 4.95 -28.22
CA ALA A 513 -21.28 3.58 -28.61
C ALA A 513 -22.05 2.59 -27.73
N SER A 514 -22.63 1.55 -28.34
CA SER A 514 -23.37 0.53 -27.60
C SER A 514 -22.44 -0.47 -26.91
N LEU A 515 -22.69 -0.71 -25.64
CA LEU A 515 -22.08 -1.75 -24.84
C LEU A 515 -23.09 -2.90 -24.64
N PRO A 516 -22.83 -4.10 -25.18
CA PRO A 516 -23.75 -5.22 -25.00
C PRO A 516 -23.87 -5.62 -23.52
N LYS A 517 -25.01 -6.22 -23.15
CA LYS A 517 -25.15 -6.92 -21.86
C LYS A 517 -23.98 -7.88 -21.66
N ALA A 518 -23.40 -7.87 -20.45
CA ALA A 518 -22.22 -8.65 -20.11
C ALA A 518 -22.29 -9.12 -18.65
N THR A 519 -22.77 -10.36 -18.43
CA THR A 519 -22.83 -10.98 -17.07
C THR A 519 -21.48 -11.55 -16.62
N SER A 520 -20.45 -11.41 -17.44
CA SER A 520 -19.04 -11.69 -17.13
C SER A 520 -18.23 -10.53 -17.66
N VAL A 521 -17.02 -10.32 -17.13
CA VAL A 521 -16.15 -9.23 -17.56
C VAL A 521 -15.98 -9.25 -19.08
N VAL A 522 -16.21 -8.10 -19.72
CA VAL A 522 -15.89 -7.88 -21.12
C VAL A 522 -15.01 -6.64 -21.23
N VAL A 523 -13.96 -6.75 -22.05
CA VAL A 523 -13.11 -5.62 -22.45
C VAL A 523 -13.51 -5.19 -23.85
N LYS A 524 -13.65 -3.87 -24.07
CA LYS A 524 -13.95 -3.26 -25.36
C LYS A 524 -13.00 -2.12 -25.66
N ASP A 525 -12.40 -2.18 -26.85
CA ASP A 525 -11.77 -1.04 -27.50
C ASP A 525 -12.76 -0.42 -28.49
N ILE A 526 -12.99 0.89 -28.36
CA ILE A 526 -14.02 1.62 -29.08
C ILE A 526 -13.39 2.88 -29.65
N PRO A 527 -13.04 2.91 -30.95
CA PRO A 527 -12.48 4.11 -31.57
C PRO A 527 -13.54 5.22 -31.64
N TRP A 528 -13.12 6.49 -31.68
CA TRP A 528 -14.02 7.64 -31.81
C TRP A 528 -14.99 7.52 -32.99
N SER A 529 -14.54 6.98 -34.13
CA SER A 529 -15.35 6.66 -35.31
C SER A 529 -16.56 5.74 -35.08
N SER A 530 -16.59 5.02 -33.95
CA SER A 530 -17.68 4.11 -33.59
C SER A 530 -18.79 4.79 -32.81
N PHE A 531 -18.56 6.01 -32.29
CA PHE A 531 -19.59 6.82 -31.63
C PHE A 531 -20.45 7.51 -32.68
N LYS A 532 -21.76 7.28 -32.60
CA LYS A 532 -22.72 7.77 -33.59
C LYS A 532 -23.95 8.32 -32.90
N GLN A 533 -24.51 9.37 -33.47
CA GLN A 533 -25.84 9.87 -33.11
C GLN A 533 -26.92 8.87 -33.57
N ALA A 534 -28.03 8.81 -32.85
CA ALA A 534 -29.17 7.98 -33.23
C ALA A 534 -29.95 8.55 -34.43
N GLY A 535 -29.79 9.85 -34.72
CA GLY A 535 -30.32 10.53 -35.91
C GLY A 535 -31.70 11.18 -35.71
N TRP A 536 -32.12 11.44 -34.47
CA TRP A 536 -33.36 12.13 -34.13
C TRP A 536 -33.15 13.61 -33.80
N GLY A 537 -31.91 14.03 -33.55
CA GLY A 537 -31.55 15.42 -33.25
C GLY A 537 -31.53 16.35 -34.45
N THR A 538 -31.47 17.66 -34.18
CA THR A 538 -31.52 18.73 -35.21
C THR A 538 -30.15 19.04 -35.83
N GLY A 539 -29.06 18.74 -35.12
CA GLY A 539 -27.69 18.97 -35.56
C GLY A 539 -26.93 17.66 -35.80
N LYS A 540 -25.81 17.75 -36.50
CA LYS A 540 -24.94 16.60 -36.80
C LYS A 540 -23.56 16.80 -36.22
N ILE A 541 -23.03 15.77 -35.59
CA ILE A 541 -21.66 15.71 -35.10
C ILE A 541 -21.18 14.26 -35.17
N THR A 542 -19.96 14.07 -35.65
CA THR A 542 -19.28 12.76 -35.65
C THR A 542 -18.65 12.48 -34.29
N GLY A 543 -18.33 11.22 -34.01
CA GLY A 543 -17.62 10.85 -32.78
C GLY A 543 -16.24 11.52 -32.68
N GLU A 544 -15.54 11.69 -33.81
CA GLU A 544 -14.26 12.39 -33.87
C GLU A 544 -14.40 13.89 -33.59
N GLU A 545 -15.41 14.56 -34.15
CA GLU A 545 -15.68 15.98 -33.86
C GLU A 545 -16.10 16.19 -32.40
N ALA A 546 -16.89 15.27 -31.84
CA ALA A 546 -17.28 15.27 -30.44
C ALA A 546 -16.06 15.09 -29.51
N ALA A 547 -15.16 14.16 -29.84
CA ALA A 547 -13.93 13.92 -29.07
C ALA A 547 -13.02 15.15 -29.02
N ALA A 548 -13.02 16.01 -30.05
CA ALA A 548 -12.23 17.24 -30.06
C ALA A 548 -12.77 18.36 -29.15
N MET A 549 -13.96 18.17 -28.57
CA MET A 549 -14.62 19.12 -27.65
C MET A 549 -15.37 18.39 -26.54
N LEU A 550 -14.74 17.34 -26.01
CA LEU A 550 -15.36 16.42 -25.07
C LEU A 550 -15.36 17.03 -23.67
N LYS A 551 -16.53 17.06 -23.04
CA LYS A 551 -16.69 17.48 -21.63
C LYS A 551 -16.61 16.28 -20.71
N SER A 552 -17.32 15.20 -21.03
CA SER A 552 -17.37 14.00 -20.19
C SER A 552 -17.57 12.71 -20.98
N VAL A 553 -17.21 11.58 -20.35
CA VAL A 553 -17.57 10.25 -20.83
C VAL A 553 -18.60 9.68 -19.88
N ARG A 554 -19.73 9.22 -20.42
CA ARG A 554 -20.89 8.78 -19.63
C ARG A 554 -21.21 7.32 -19.90
N PHE A 555 -21.11 6.47 -18.88
CA PHE A 555 -21.63 5.11 -18.92
C PHE A 555 -23.11 5.14 -18.49
N LYS A 556 -24.01 4.85 -19.43
CA LYS A 556 -25.46 4.99 -19.25
C LYS A 556 -26.17 3.67 -19.43
N ILE A 557 -27.15 3.42 -18.56
CA ILE A 557 -28.11 2.32 -18.69
C ILE A 557 -29.48 2.95 -18.87
N GLN A 558 -30.12 2.70 -20.02
CA GLN A 558 -31.45 3.20 -20.34
C GLN A 558 -32.36 2.06 -20.77
N GLY A 559 -33.59 2.05 -20.28
CA GLY A 559 -34.48 0.93 -20.54
C GLY A 559 -35.92 1.16 -20.10
N LYS A 560 -36.71 0.09 -20.05
CA LYS A 560 -38.11 0.15 -19.64
C LYS A 560 -38.26 0.45 -18.15
N ASP A 561 -39.39 1.07 -17.82
CA ASP A 561 -39.88 1.28 -16.46
C ASP A 561 -39.89 -0.02 -15.63
N GLY A 562 -39.48 0.08 -14.37
CA GLY A 562 -39.41 -1.02 -13.40
C GLY A 562 -38.25 -2.00 -13.59
N MET A 563 -37.33 -1.76 -14.52
CA MET A 563 -36.17 -2.64 -14.70
C MET A 563 -35.11 -2.41 -13.63
N THR A 564 -34.55 -3.52 -13.13
CA THR A 564 -33.44 -3.54 -12.18
C THR A 564 -32.31 -4.44 -12.67
N GLY A 565 -31.13 -4.27 -12.11
CA GLY A 565 -29.96 -5.11 -12.33
C GLY A 565 -28.70 -4.42 -11.84
N SER A 566 -27.54 -5.06 -12.03
CA SER A 566 -26.27 -4.54 -11.54
C SER A 566 -25.29 -4.28 -12.68
N PHE A 567 -24.29 -3.43 -12.41
CA PHE A 567 -23.17 -3.16 -13.30
C PHE A 567 -21.89 -2.94 -12.49
N ASN A 568 -20.73 -3.07 -13.14
CA ASN A 568 -19.43 -2.66 -12.63
C ASN A 568 -18.55 -2.16 -13.78
N VAL A 569 -17.99 -0.96 -13.68
CA VAL A 569 -16.95 -0.45 -14.57
C VAL A 569 -15.60 -0.56 -13.86
N MET A 570 -14.75 -1.48 -14.32
CA MET A 570 -13.52 -1.88 -13.62
C MET A 570 -12.28 -1.14 -14.12
N SER A 571 -12.24 -0.76 -15.40
CA SER A 571 -11.13 0.01 -15.95
C SER A 571 -11.58 0.84 -17.15
N VAL A 572 -10.99 2.02 -17.33
CA VAL A 572 -11.22 2.91 -18.48
C VAL A 572 -9.90 3.54 -18.91
N GLY A 573 -9.63 3.56 -20.21
CA GLY A 573 -8.38 4.05 -20.77
C GLY A 573 -8.56 4.64 -22.17
N ALA A 574 -7.50 5.19 -22.74
CA ALA A 574 -7.44 5.50 -24.18
C ALA A 574 -7.54 4.21 -25.02
N LEU A 575 -7.78 4.35 -26.33
CA LEU A 575 -7.85 3.20 -27.24
C LEU A 575 -6.56 2.38 -27.19
N GLY A 576 -6.66 1.09 -26.89
CA GLY A 576 -5.48 0.23 -26.72
C GLY A 576 -4.65 0.52 -25.46
N GLY A 577 -5.20 1.27 -24.49
CA GLY A 577 -4.55 1.59 -23.21
C GLY A 577 -4.36 0.39 -22.27
N GLY A 578 -4.86 -0.79 -22.64
CA GLY A 578 -4.62 -2.03 -21.89
C GLY A 578 -5.68 -2.36 -20.85
N CYS A 579 -6.89 -1.78 -20.95
CA CYS A 579 -8.00 -2.10 -20.07
C CYS A 579 -8.16 -3.60 -19.84
N SER A 580 -8.30 -3.97 -18.58
CA SER A 580 -8.44 -5.35 -18.15
C SER A 580 -9.11 -5.38 -16.79
N ALA A 581 -9.62 -6.54 -16.40
CA ALA A 581 -10.08 -6.75 -15.03
C ALA A 581 -9.16 -7.71 -14.26
N GLU A 582 -8.02 -8.13 -14.83
CA GLU A 582 -7.26 -9.30 -14.36
C GLU A 582 -6.10 -8.96 -13.41
N ARG A 583 -5.99 -7.75 -12.86
CA ARG A 583 -4.87 -7.51 -11.93
C ARG A 583 -5.04 -8.15 -10.55
N TYR A 584 -6.24 -8.26 -9.96
CA TYR A 584 -6.47 -9.08 -8.76
C TYR A 584 -7.97 -9.43 -8.60
N PHE A 585 -8.38 -10.66 -8.94
CA PHE A 585 -9.65 -11.21 -8.43
C PHE A 585 -9.35 -12.34 -7.44
N THR A 586 -9.32 -11.99 -6.15
CA THR A 586 -9.57 -12.98 -5.10
C THR A 586 -11.02 -12.82 -4.67
N VAL A 587 -11.91 -13.58 -5.33
CA VAL A 587 -13.27 -13.93 -4.87
C VAL A 587 -14.20 -12.76 -4.50
N ILE A 588 -15.08 -12.36 -5.42
CA ILE A 588 -16.31 -11.63 -5.04
C ILE A 588 -17.21 -12.62 -4.27
N PRO A 589 -17.62 -12.34 -3.01
CA PRO A 589 -18.69 -13.10 -2.39
C PRO A 589 -20.00 -12.78 -3.12
N THR A 590 -20.67 -13.82 -3.63
CA THR A 590 -22.02 -13.70 -4.17
C THR A 590 -22.94 -13.12 -3.10
N VAL A 591 -23.50 -11.94 -3.36
CA VAL A 591 -24.56 -11.35 -2.54
C VAL A 591 -25.79 -12.23 -2.69
N ASP A 592 -26.10 -13.02 -1.67
CA ASP A 592 -27.42 -13.60 -1.51
C ASP A 592 -28.41 -12.45 -1.29
N VAL A 593 -29.27 -12.23 -2.28
CA VAL A 593 -30.43 -11.35 -2.16
C VAL A 593 -31.28 -11.88 -1.00
N VAL A 594 -31.16 -11.24 0.16
CA VAL A 594 -32.08 -11.45 1.28
C VAL A 594 -33.46 -11.04 0.79
N LYS A 595 -34.28 -12.03 0.43
CA LYS A 595 -35.72 -11.86 0.29
C LYS A 595 -36.27 -11.44 1.64
N LEU A 596 -36.48 -10.13 1.82
CA LEU A 596 -37.32 -9.61 2.89
C LEU A 596 -38.73 -10.16 2.65
N ASN A 597 -39.09 -11.18 3.42
CA ASN A 597 -40.48 -11.62 3.53
C ASN A 597 -41.29 -10.48 4.14
N GLU A 598 -42.16 -9.89 3.32
CA GLU A 598 -43.22 -9.00 3.76
C GLU A 598 -44.04 -9.67 4.87
N LYS A 599 -43.86 -9.19 6.11
CA LYS A 599 -44.78 -9.48 7.19
C LYS A 599 -45.93 -8.49 7.07
N LYS A 600 -47.03 -8.91 6.43
CA LYS A 600 -48.34 -8.27 6.56
C LYS A 600 -48.63 -8.03 8.04
N ILE A 601 -48.71 -6.77 8.45
CA ILE A 601 -49.38 -6.38 9.67
C ILE A 601 -50.77 -5.91 9.25
N ASP A 602 -51.76 -6.76 9.49
CA ASP A 602 -53.16 -6.38 9.47
C ASP A 602 -53.50 -5.64 10.78
N ARG A 603 -54.16 -4.48 10.59
CA ARG A 603 -54.83 -3.57 11.54
C ARG A 603 -54.03 -2.45 12.18
#